data_AF-A0AAN1XYE6-F1
#
_entry.id   AF-A0AAN1XYE6-F1
#
_cell.length_a   1.000
_cell.length_b   1.000
_cell.length_c   1.000
_cell.angle_alpha   90.00
_cell.angle_beta   90.00
_cell.angle_gamma   90.00
#
_symmetry.space_group_name_H-M   'P 1'
#
loop_
_entity.id
_entity.type
_entity.pdbx_description
1 polymer ?
#
loop_
_entity_poly.entity_id
_entity_poly.type
_entity_poly.pdbx_seq_one_letter_code
_entity_poly.pdbx_strand_id
1 'polypeptide(L)'
;MFAFRLPLTASAFVIAVLAAGCGGSGVSHQTSPVPPTGSTVSSTAKFPIPQSKAFAVPRAPSFAVPAAPPPRDAAGSTRSTQSTPSTNPFFNGEQPLSNGVYYLQFANSNIFGYYAFLSDPHYIYHFDAGYEYVFDSTDPNAVYLYDFASGHFWYTGANQWPYVYDFTLKAELYYYPDTNNAGHYTTNPRYFYNFGTSQVITMPASSPSPSPTPSPTPIPIAATTTTLSRAYPNAGTPNVLPTFKPQLDQYGYGITIDGYTPAPNISYGFHRNVVVAIIKDGTLLQNPVGVGLVNPTVTPCAAGPGMNNPYVTNDDEAYQIHEHDYSGIWMLEPHSTTETFKLGSLFDIWGNQPIDRTHVANQTGNVRIFSYDSNAANPVATEYMGNPYDFVFGSFNGDVTIIEIGTFAPLPHFVIDPNYETFSC
;
A
#
# COMPACT_ATOMS: atom_id res chain seq x y z
N MET A 1 33.85 35.04 -49.55
CA MET A 1 32.99 34.82 -50.74
C MET A 1 32.20 33.55 -50.52
N PHE A 2 30.88 33.64 -50.73
CA PHE A 2 29.80 32.64 -50.56
C PHE A 2 30.14 31.24 -51.14
N ALA A 3 29.54 30.11 -50.76
CA ALA A 3 28.15 29.87 -50.35
C ALA A 3 27.98 28.52 -49.59
N PHE A 4 26.97 28.51 -48.71
CA PHE A 4 26.31 27.36 -48.10
C PHE A 4 25.43 26.59 -49.11
N ARG A 5 25.34 25.26 -49.02
CA ARG A 5 24.18 24.47 -49.47
C ARG A 5 23.96 23.24 -48.58
N LEU A 6 22.78 23.16 -47.97
CA LEU A 6 22.15 21.98 -47.37
C LEU A 6 21.17 21.37 -48.39
N PRO A 7 20.93 20.05 -48.39
CA PRO A 7 19.73 19.48 -49.00
C PRO A 7 18.65 19.15 -47.95
N LEU A 8 17.43 19.64 -48.21
CA LEU A 8 16.17 19.15 -47.64
C LEU A 8 15.76 17.85 -48.36
N THR A 9 15.38 16.82 -47.61
CA THR A 9 14.58 15.69 -48.10
C THR A 9 13.21 15.73 -47.44
N ALA A 10 12.17 15.86 -48.25
CA ALA A 10 10.77 15.81 -47.84
C ALA A 10 10.25 14.36 -47.97
N SER A 11 9.65 13.83 -46.90
CA SER A 11 8.92 12.57 -46.89
C SER A 11 7.42 12.83 -47.03
N ALA A 12 6.79 12.23 -48.03
CA ALA A 12 5.35 12.27 -48.24
C ALA A 12 4.64 11.22 -47.36
N PHE A 13 3.58 11.65 -46.67
CA PHE A 13 2.68 10.80 -45.90
C PHE A 13 1.44 10.50 -46.77
N VAL A 14 1.10 9.22 -46.94
CA VAL A 14 -0.13 8.78 -47.63
C VAL A 14 -1.18 8.45 -46.56
N ILE A 15 -2.32 9.14 -46.62
CA ILE A 15 -3.51 8.85 -45.81
C ILE A 15 -4.49 8.08 -46.71
N ALA A 16 -4.81 6.84 -46.32
CA ALA A 16 -5.90 6.06 -46.92
C ALA A 16 -7.12 6.11 -46.00
N VAL A 17 -8.20 6.74 -46.47
CA VAL A 17 -9.53 6.71 -45.87
C VAL A 17 -10.32 5.62 -46.57
N LEU A 18 -10.80 4.63 -45.82
CA LEU A 18 -11.74 3.63 -46.31
C LEU A 18 -13.12 3.88 -45.69
N ALA A 19 -14.07 4.18 -46.56
CA ALA A 19 -15.50 4.30 -46.28
C ALA A 19 -16.20 2.97 -46.53
N ALA A 20 -17.10 2.60 -45.61
CA ALA A 20 -18.21 1.66 -45.81
C ALA A 20 -19.19 1.94 -44.66
N GLY A 21 -20.52 2.04 -44.80
CA GLY A 21 -21.45 1.73 -45.87
C GLY A 21 -22.77 1.42 -45.17
N CYS A 22 -23.83 2.17 -45.43
CA CYS A 22 -25.15 1.98 -44.83
C CYS A 22 -26.00 0.96 -45.62
N GLY A 23 -26.83 0.20 -44.89
CA GLY A 23 -27.91 -0.66 -45.38
C GLY A 23 -28.01 -1.89 -44.47
N GLY A 24 -29.15 -2.39 -44.00
CA GLY A 24 -30.56 -2.08 -44.20
C GLY A 24 -31.35 -3.36 -43.82
N SER A 25 -32.40 -3.20 -43.02
CA SER A 25 -33.60 -4.06 -42.92
C SER A 25 -33.52 -5.53 -42.43
N GLY A 26 -34.33 -5.84 -41.41
CA GLY A 26 -35.34 -6.91 -41.52
C GLY A 26 -35.25 -8.15 -40.60
N VAL A 27 -36.07 -8.14 -39.53
CA VAL A 27 -36.91 -9.23 -38.96
C VAL A 27 -36.31 -10.63 -38.70
N SER A 28 -36.27 -11.08 -37.44
CA SER A 28 -37.10 -12.21 -36.94
C SER A 28 -36.86 -12.51 -35.46
N HIS A 29 -37.94 -12.87 -34.76
CA HIS A 29 -37.90 -13.48 -33.44
C HIS A 29 -37.28 -14.87 -33.52
N GLN A 30 -36.23 -15.13 -32.76
CA GLN A 30 -35.79 -16.49 -32.46
C GLN A 30 -35.41 -16.57 -30.98
N THR A 31 -36.18 -17.34 -30.24
CA THR A 31 -35.91 -17.75 -28.87
C THR A 31 -34.72 -18.70 -28.86
N SER A 32 -33.77 -18.50 -27.95
CA SER A 32 -32.65 -19.41 -27.72
C SER A 32 -32.23 -19.43 -26.26
N PRO A 33 -31.64 -20.56 -25.81
CA PRO A 33 -31.87 -21.12 -24.49
C PRO A 33 -30.94 -20.55 -23.42
N VAL A 34 -31.37 -20.74 -22.17
CA VAL A 34 -30.60 -20.50 -20.94
C VAL A 34 -29.20 -21.13 -21.07
N PRO A 35 -28.11 -20.35 -20.92
CA PRO A 35 -26.78 -20.92 -20.78
C PRO A 35 -26.61 -21.50 -19.36
N PRO A 36 -25.90 -22.62 -19.21
CA PRO A 36 -25.67 -23.23 -17.92
C PRO A 36 -24.84 -22.30 -17.01
N THR A 37 -25.29 -22.20 -15.77
CA THR A 37 -24.57 -21.66 -14.63
C THR A 37 -23.22 -22.35 -14.45
N GLY A 38 -22.13 -21.58 -14.47
CA GLY A 38 -20.80 -22.08 -14.13
C GLY A 38 -19.68 -21.09 -14.41
N SER A 39 -18.98 -20.70 -13.33
CA SER A 39 -17.67 -20.04 -13.30
C SER A 39 -17.62 -18.55 -13.67
N THR A 40 -17.63 -17.71 -12.64
CA THR A 40 -17.11 -16.34 -12.69
C THR A 40 -15.63 -16.37 -13.04
N VAL A 41 -15.31 -16.06 -14.30
CA VAL A 41 -13.94 -15.75 -14.73
C VAL A 41 -13.62 -14.35 -14.22
N SER A 42 -12.79 -14.27 -13.17
CA SER A 42 -12.13 -13.02 -12.77
C SER A 42 -11.26 -12.56 -13.93
N SER A 43 -11.33 -11.28 -14.31
CA SER A 43 -10.57 -10.71 -15.42
C SER A 43 -9.07 -10.89 -15.18
N THR A 44 -8.50 -11.88 -15.88
CA THR A 44 -7.11 -12.31 -15.78
C THR A 44 -6.18 -11.15 -16.08
N ALA A 45 -5.49 -10.62 -15.06
CA ALA A 45 -4.20 -9.96 -15.29
C ALA A 45 -3.34 -10.93 -16.13
N LYS A 46 -2.73 -10.43 -17.21
CA LYS A 46 -2.09 -11.21 -18.28
C LYS A 46 -0.77 -11.83 -17.81
N PHE A 47 -0.80 -12.58 -16.72
CA PHE A 47 0.35 -13.28 -16.18
C PHE A 47 0.72 -14.45 -17.09
N PRO A 48 2.00 -14.57 -17.50
CA PRO A 48 2.45 -15.72 -18.27
C PRO A 48 2.38 -16.98 -17.40
N ILE A 49 1.99 -18.11 -17.97
CA ILE A 49 1.99 -19.39 -17.26
C ILE A 49 3.46 -19.81 -17.02
N PRO A 50 3.93 -19.91 -15.77
CA PRO A 50 5.28 -20.37 -15.48
C PRO A 50 5.41 -21.88 -15.76
N GLN A 51 6.63 -22.33 -16.05
CA GLN A 51 6.92 -23.76 -16.14
C GLN A 51 7.05 -24.33 -14.73
N SER A 52 6.41 -25.48 -14.45
CA SER A 52 6.59 -26.15 -13.17
C SER A 52 8.05 -26.56 -12.98
N LYS A 53 8.55 -26.37 -11.77
CA LYS A 53 9.89 -26.76 -11.38
C LYS A 53 9.75 -27.85 -10.33
N ALA A 54 9.91 -29.11 -10.74
CA ALA A 54 9.94 -30.19 -9.76
C ALA A 54 11.16 -30.04 -8.85
N PHE A 55 10.94 -29.81 -7.56
CA PHE A 55 11.97 -29.86 -6.53
C PHE A 55 11.57 -30.79 -5.39
N ALA A 56 12.58 -31.32 -4.71
CA ALA A 56 12.36 -32.17 -3.55
C ALA A 56 11.73 -31.33 -2.43
N VAL A 57 10.51 -31.68 -2.06
CA VAL A 57 9.81 -31.08 -0.92
C VAL A 57 10.06 -32.00 0.28
N PRO A 58 10.74 -31.51 1.33
CA PRO A 58 10.90 -32.27 2.56
C PRO A 58 9.53 -32.59 3.18
N ARG A 59 9.49 -33.63 4.00
CA ARG A 59 8.30 -33.87 4.83
C ARG A 59 8.08 -32.65 5.72
N ALA A 60 6.85 -32.13 5.73
CA ALA A 60 6.46 -31.03 6.60
C ALA A 60 6.92 -31.29 8.04
N PRO A 61 7.77 -30.42 8.63
CA PRO A 61 8.01 -30.38 10.06
C PRO A 61 6.70 -30.20 10.84
N SER A 62 6.74 -30.54 12.13
CA SER A 62 5.68 -30.11 13.04
C SER A 62 5.87 -28.63 13.33
N PHE A 63 5.29 -27.77 12.50
CA PHE A 63 5.35 -26.33 12.72
C PHE A 63 4.46 -25.92 13.89
N ALA A 64 5.03 -25.19 14.85
CA ALA A 64 4.23 -24.34 15.71
C ALA A 64 4.00 -23.02 14.96
N VAL A 65 2.76 -22.53 14.96
CA VAL A 65 2.48 -21.18 14.46
C VAL A 65 3.24 -20.19 15.36
N PRO A 66 4.22 -19.43 14.81
CA PRO A 66 4.95 -18.46 15.60
C PRO A 66 4.00 -17.35 16.04
N ALA A 67 4.28 -16.76 17.20
CA ALA A 67 3.58 -15.54 17.59
C ALA A 67 3.81 -14.48 16.52
N ALA A 68 2.83 -13.60 16.29
CA ALA A 68 3.09 -12.40 15.51
C ALA A 68 4.30 -11.68 16.13
N PRO A 69 5.24 -11.16 15.31
CA PRO A 69 6.33 -10.38 15.85
C PRO A 69 5.72 -9.29 16.73
N PRO A 70 6.28 -9.04 17.94
CA PRO A 70 5.78 -7.96 18.75
C PRO A 70 5.81 -6.68 17.89
N PRO A 71 4.77 -5.83 17.96
CA PRO A 71 4.87 -4.49 17.40
C PRO A 71 6.20 -3.93 17.90
N ARG A 72 7.03 -3.32 17.04
CA ARG A 72 8.27 -2.70 17.51
C ARG A 72 7.89 -1.78 18.67
N ASP A 73 8.23 -2.18 19.89
CA ASP A 73 8.01 -1.31 21.04
C ASP A 73 8.86 -0.08 20.80
N ALA A 74 8.23 1.09 20.75
CA ALA A 74 8.86 2.40 20.62
C ALA A 74 9.79 2.75 21.82
N ALA A 75 10.11 1.77 22.67
CA ALA A 75 10.85 1.93 23.90
C ALA A 75 12.27 1.35 23.77
N GLY A 76 13.20 2.19 23.32
CA GLY A 76 14.56 2.18 23.86
C GLY A 76 15.50 1.08 23.40
N SER A 77 15.41 0.60 22.16
CA SER A 77 16.55 -0.11 21.58
C SER A 77 17.63 0.91 21.24
N THR A 78 18.65 1.01 22.10
CA THR A 78 19.98 1.45 21.68
C THR A 78 20.27 0.76 20.35
N ARG A 79 20.35 1.55 19.28
CA ARG A 79 20.59 1.12 17.90
C ARG A 79 21.70 0.08 17.92
N SER A 80 21.32 -1.20 17.95
CA SER A 80 22.28 -2.27 17.79
C SER A 80 22.75 -2.13 16.35
N THR A 81 23.94 -1.59 16.17
CA THR A 81 24.68 -1.59 14.91
C THR A 81 25.18 -2.99 14.57
N GLN A 82 24.51 -4.03 15.07
CA GLN A 82 24.90 -5.40 14.92
C GLN A 82 23.65 -6.28 14.85
N SER A 83 22.96 -6.21 13.70
CA SER A 83 22.34 -7.41 13.15
C SER A 83 23.50 -8.28 12.69
N THR A 84 23.89 -9.24 13.51
CA THR A 84 24.68 -10.37 12.99
C THR A 84 23.90 -10.93 11.81
N PRO A 85 24.55 -11.12 10.63
CA PRO A 85 23.94 -11.80 9.49
C PRO A 85 23.22 -13.06 9.96
N SER A 86 22.06 -13.35 9.38
CA SER A 86 21.41 -14.62 9.63
C SER A 86 22.43 -15.74 9.44
N THR A 87 22.57 -16.61 10.44
CA THR A 87 23.42 -17.79 10.32
C THR A 87 22.85 -18.82 9.34
N ASN A 88 21.64 -18.58 8.82
CA ASN A 88 21.02 -19.46 7.86
C ASN A 88 21.66 -19.29 6.46
N PRO A 89 22.27 -20.35 5.89
CA PRO A 89 22.99 -20.24 4.63
C PRO A 89 22.09 -19.94 3.42
N PHE A 90 20.75 -19.99 3.56
CA PHE A 90 19.83 -19.45 2.57
C PHE A 90 20.10 -17.97 2.28
N PHE A 91 20.47 -17.16 3.28
CA PHE A 91 20.77 -15.73 3.08
C PHE A 91 22.22 -15.47 2.62
N ASN A 92 22.97 -16.51 2.24
CA ASN A 92 24.31 -16.33 1.70
C ASN A 92 24.29 -15.47 0.43
N GLY A 93 25.11 -14.41 0.44
CA GLY A 93 25.20 -13.46 -0.66
C GLY A 93 24.38 -12.19 -0.45
N GLU A 94 23.67 -12.07 0.67
CA GLU A 94 22.98 -10.83 1.04
C GLU A 94 23.96 -9.65 1.06
N GLN A 95 23.50 -8.53 0.51
CA GLN A 95 24.22 -7.27 0.48
C GLN A 95 23.56 -6.33 1.49
N PRO A 96 24.26 -5.91 2.55
CA PRO A 96 23.74 -4.90 3.45
C PRO A 96 23.63 -3.57 2.70
N LEU A 97 22.48 -2.92 2.83
CA LEU A 97 22.23 -1.57 2.40
C LEU A 97 22.27 -0.63 3.61
N SER A 98 21.62 0.54 3.50
CA SER A 98 21.44 1.46 4.63
C SER A 98 20.28 1.03 5.54
N ASN A 99 20.29 1.52 6.78
CA ASN A 99 19.17 1.41 7.73
C ASN A 99 18.72 -0.03 8.07
N GLY A 100 19.63 -1.00 8.01
CA GLY A 100 19.32 -2.40 8.36
C GLY A 100 18.49 -3.12 7.29
N VAL A 101 18.44 -2.57 6.07
CA VAL A 101 17.87 -3.20 4.90
C VAL A 101 18.94 -4.03 4.20
N TYR A 102 18.53 -5.16 3.65
CA TYR A 102 19.36 -6.10 2.91
C TYR A 102 18.73 -6.36 1.55
N TYR A 103 19.58 -6.59 0.56
CA TYR A 103 19.19 -7.09 -0.75
C TYR A 103 19.82 -8.46 -0.98
N LEU A 104 19.04 -9.44 -1.43
CA LEU A 104 19.56 -10.77 -1.74
C LEU A 104 19.23 -11.17 -3.19
N GLN A 105 20.29 -11.46 -3.93
CA GLN A 105 20.24 -12.13 -5.22
C GLN A 105 21.08 -13.41 -5.15
N PHE A 106 20.48 -14.53 -5.50
CA PHE A 106 21.14 -15.83 -5.52
C PHE A 106 22.08 -15.96 -6.71
N ALA A 107 23.03 -16.89 -6.62
CA ALA A 107 24.04 -17.14 -7.66
C ALA A 107 23.45 -17.54 -9.03
N ASN A 108 22.22 -18.05 -9.07
CA ASN A 108 21.47 -18.36 -10.29
C ASN A 108 20.70 -17.15 -10.85
N SER A 109 20.99 -15.95 -10.36
CA SER A 109 20.32 -14.68 -10.70
C SER A 109 18.89 -14.53 -10.21
N ASN A 110 18.33 -15.51 -9.49
CA ASN A 110 17.03 -15.35 -8.85
C ASN A 110 17.14 -14.32 -7.73
N ILE A 111 16.22 -13.35 -7.72
CA ILE A 111 16.23 -12.25 -6.75
C ILE A 111 15.29 -12.64 -5.63
N PHE A 112 15.80 -12.78 -4.40
CA PHE A 112 14.94 -12.94 -3.24
C PHE A 112 14.15 -11.65 -3.01
N GLY A 113 14.85 -10.52 -2.98
CA GLY A 113 14.24 -9.19 -2.86
C GLY A 113 14.92 -8.36 -1.79
N TYR A 114 14.20 -7.33 -1.33
CA TYR A 114 14.60 -6.45 -0.22
C TYR A 114 13.92 -6.90 1.07
N TYR A 115 14.67 -6.92 2.16
CA TYR A 115 14.15 -7.30 3.46
C TYR A 115 14.95 -6.66 4.59
N ALA A 116 14.38 -6.70 5.80
CA ALA A 116 15.06 -6.32 7.02
C ALA A 116 14.91 -7.40 8.08
N PHE A 117 15.97 -7.68 8.83
CA PHE A 117 15.88 -8.50 10.04
C PHE A 117 15.21 -7.70 11.17
N LEU A 118 14.37 -8.38 11.95
CA LEU A 118 13.85 -7.83 13.19
C LEU A 118 14.84 -8.09 14.34
N SER A 119 14.46 -7.68 15.56
CA SER A 119 15.26 -7.92 16.77
C SER A 119 15.51 -9.40 17.04
N ASP A 120 14.56 -10.27 16.68
CA ASP A 120 14.75 -11.71 16.60
C ASP A 120 15.12 -12.07 15.16
N PRO A 121 16.28 -12.70 14.91
CA PRO A 121 16.78 -13.00 13.57
C PRO A 121 15.94 -14.04 12.81
N HIS A 122 15.01 -14.73 13.47
CA HIS A 122 14.05 -15.60 12.79
C HIS A 122 12.91 -14.81 12.16
N TYR A 123 12.72 -13.55 12.50
CA TYR A 123 11.72 -12.71 11.85
C TYR A 123 12.42 -11.80 10.83
N ILE A 124 11.85 -11.80 9.63
CA ILE A 124 12.19 -10.80 8.62
C ILE A 124 10.93 -10.03 8.22
N TYR A 125 11.15 -8.81 7.76
CA TYR A 125 10.16 -8.07 7.00
C TYR A 125 10.63 -8.05 5.54
N HIS A 126 9.97 -8.83 4.69
CA HIS A 126 10.21 -8.85 3.25
C HIS A 126 9.34 -7.79 2.57
N PHE A 127 9.92 -6.92 1.76
CA PHE A 127 9.23 -5.70 1.31
C PHE A 127 8.02 -5.99 0.42
N ASP A 128 8.04 -7.12 -0.29
CA ASP A 128 6.91 -7.54 -1.14
C ASP A 128 6.00 -8.58 -0.47
N ALA A 129 6.46 -9.27 0.58
CA ALA A 129 5.72 -10.39 1.17
C ALA A 129 5.13 -10.02 2.55
N GLY A 130 5.70 -9.05 3.24
CA GLY A 130 5.34 -8.65 4.59
C GLY A 130 6.20 -9.34 5.64
N TYR A 131 5.64 -9.57 6.83
CA TYR A 131 6.33 -10.27 7.90
C TYR A 131 6.40 -11.77 7.58
N GLU A 132 7.58 -12.33 7.79
CA GLU A 132 7.86 -13.75 7.62
C GLU A 132 8.60 -14.27 8.86
N TYR A 133 8.27 -15.48 9.30
CA TYR A 133 9.10 -16.23 10.25
C TYR A 133 9.89 -17.30 9.51
N VAL A 134 11.20 -17.31 9.72
CA VAL A 134 12.15 -18.23 9.09
C VAL A 134 12.44 -19.39 10.03
N PHE A 135 12.23 -20.62 9.53
CA PHE A 135 12.73 -21.82 10.18
C PHE A 135 13.86 -22.44 9.36
N ASP A 136 14.87 -22.94 10.07
CA ASP A 136 15.96 -23.68 9.46
C ASP A 136 15.45 -24.95 8.77
N SER A 137 15.98 -25.20 7.57
CA SER A 137 15.84 -26.47 6.87
C SER A 137 17.07 -27.35 7.14
N THR A 138 16.89 -28.66 6.96
CA THR A 138 18.01 -29.60 6.90
C THR A 138 18.84 -29.44 5.62
N ASP A 139 18.27 -28.85 4.57
CA ASP A 139 19.02 -28.39 3.40
C ASP A 139 19.54 -26.98 3.68
N PRO A 140 20.87 -26.75 3.70
CA PRO A 140 21.45 -25.46 4.02
C PRO A 140 21.08 -24.35 3.02
N ASN A 141 20.64 -24.70 1.81
CA ASN A 141 20.23 -23.71 0.80
C ASN A 141 18.72 -23.47 0.81
N ALA A 142 18.00 -23.93 1.83
CA ALA A 142 16.56 -23.87 1.90
C ALA A 142 16.07 -23.37 3.26
N VAL A 143 14.84 -22.86 3.26
CA VAL A 143 14.14 -22.34 4.45
C VAL A 143 12.70 -22.79 4.43
N TYR A 144 12.12 -22.90 5.62
CA TYR A 144 10.68 -22.79 5.76
C TYR A 144 10.32 -21.37 6.16
N LEU A 145 9.23 -20.85 5.61
CA LEU A 145 8.69 -19.55 5.94
C LEU A 145 7.28 -19.72 6.50
N TYR A 146 6.94 -18.99 7.55
CA TYR A 146 5.55 -18.73 7.91
C TYR A 146 5.22 -17.31 7.52
N ASP A 147 4.34 -17.19 6.53
CA ASP A 147 3.87 -15.91 6.01
C ASP A 147 2.72 -15.40 6.87
N PHE A 148 2.95 -14.30 7.59
CA PHE A 148 1.94 -13.75 8.48
C PHE A 148 0.77 -13.12 7.72
N ALA A 149 0.98 -12.69 6.47
CA ALA A 149 -0.08 -12.06 5.70
C ALA A 149 -1.11 -13.09 5.19
N SER A 150 -0.71 -14.31 4.85
CA SER A 150 -1.64 -15.39 4.45
C SER A 150 -1.93 -16.42 5.55
N GLY A 151 -1.06 -16.56 6.55
CA GLY A 151 -1.09 -17.66 7.51
C GLY A 151 -0.63 -19.00 6.93
N HIS A 152 0.17 -18.98 5.86
CA HIS A 152 0.64 -20.18 5.18
C HIS A 152 2.06 -20.56 5.57
N PHE A 153 2.36 -21.85 5.49
CA PHE A 153 3.72 -22.38 5.60
C PHE A 153 4.28 -22.66 4.21
N TRP A 154 5.41 -22.03 3.91
CA TRP A 154 6.12 -22.20 2.66
C TRP A 154 7.44 -22.94 2.87
N TYR A 155 7.89 -23.62 1.82
CA TYR A 155 9.24 -24.13 1.69
C TYR A 155 9.84 -23.63 0.39
N THR A 156 11.05 -23.08 0.45
CA THR A 156 11.79 -22.63 -0.73
C THR A 156 13.29 -22.73 -0.48
N GLY A 157 14.08 -22.43 -1.49
CA GLY A 157 15.52 -22.38 -1.37
C GLY A 157 16.15 -21.50 -2.44
N ALA A 158 17.45 -21.24 -2.31
CA ALA A 158 18.19 -20.34 -3.19
C ALA A 158 18.09 -20.75 -4.68
N ASN A 159 17.96 -22.06 -4.93
CA ASN A 159 17.79 -22.60 -6.27
C ASN A 159 16.34 -22.73 -6.71
N GLN A 160 15.38 -22.52 -5.81
CA GLN A 160 13.95 -22.69 -6.04
C GLN A 160 13.24 -21.35 -6.18
N TRP A 161 13.56 -20.35 -5.37
CA TRP A 161 12.90 -19.03 -5.40
C TRP A 161 12.83 -18.47 -6.82
N PRO A 162 11.70 -17.90 -7.30
CA PRO A 162 10.46 -17.59 -6.58
C PRO A 162 9.42 -18.72 -6.56
N TYR A 163 9.86 -19.96 -6.81
CA TYR A 163 9.02 -21.12 -6.59
C TYR A 163 9.01 -21.47 -5.09
N VAL A 164 7.81 -21.63 -4.54
CA VAL A 164 7.59 -22.04 -3.15
C VAL A 164 6.67 -23.25 -3.14
N TYR A 165 6.90 -24.18 -2.21
CA TYR A 165 5.92 -25.21 -1.91
C TYR A 165 5.10 -24.75 -0.71
N ASP A 166 3.79 -24.68 -0.89
CA ASP A 166 2.85 -24.28 0.14
C ASP A 166 2.25 -25.52 0.81
N PHE A 167 2.52 -25.70 2.10
CA PHE A 167 2.02 -26.85 2.86
C PHE A 167 0.53 -26.75 3.18
N THR A 168 -0.03 -25.53 3.21
CA THR A 168 -1.46 -25.29 3.46
C THR A 168 -2.27 -25.71 2.24
N LEU A 169 -1.85 -25.27 1.05
CA LEU A 169 -2.48 -25.60 -0.23
C LEU A 169 -2.04 -26.96 -0.79
N LYS A 170 -0.93 -27.51 -0.27
CA LYS A 170 -0.28 -28.75 -0.75
C LYS A 170 0.07 -28.67 -2.23
N ALA A 171 0.61 -27.51 -2.65
CA ALA A 171 0.89 -27.21 -4.04
C ALA A 171 2.21 -26.47 -4.19
N GLU A 172 2.88 -26.71 -5.32
CA GLU A 172 3.91 -25.80 -5.81
C GLU A 172 3.23 -24.52 -6.28
N LEU A 173 3.82 -23.39 -5.92
CA LEU A 173 3.41 -22.07 -6.33
C LEU A 173 4.58 -21.33 -6.97
N TYR A 174 4.28 -20.41 -7.88
CA TYR A 174 5.23 -19.44 -8.43
C TYR A 174 4.80 -18.03 -8.05
N TYR A 175 5.64 -17.29 -7.33
CA TYR A 175 5.37 -15.90 -6.96
C TYR A 175 5.71 -14.97 -8.14
N TYR A 176 4.74 -14.19 -8.61
CA TYR A 176 4.95 -13.36 -9.79
C TYR A 176 5.86 -12.16 -9.48
N PRO A 177 6.92 -11.93 -10.27
CA PRO A 177 7.71 -10.70 -10.17
C PRO A 177 6.85 -9.50 -10.58
N ASP A 178 7.13 -8.34 -9.98
CA ASP A 178 6.57 -7.08 -10.46
C ASP A 178 7.31 -6.66 -11.73
N THR A 179 6.61 -6.66 -12.86
CA THR A 179 7.19 -6.30 -14.16
C THR A 179 7.54 -4.82 -14.29
N ASN A 180 7.03 -3.97 -13.39
CA ASN A 180 7.29 -2.54 -13.39
C ASN A 180 8.47 -2.18 -12.47
N ASN A 181 8.78 -3.02 -11.49
CA ASN A 181 9.78 -2.76 -10.47
C ASN A 181 10.80 -3.91 -10.40
N ALA A 182 11.95 -3.73 -11.04
CA ALA A 182 12.98 -4.75 -11.10
C ALA A 182 13.48 -5.14 -9.69
N GLY A 183 13.48 -6.44 -9.40
CA GLY A 183 13.87 -6.97 -8.10
C GLY A 183 12.77 -7.02 -7.05
N HIS A 184 11.54 -6.66 -7.42
CA HIS A 184 10.35 -6.79 -6.60
C HIS A 184 9.40 -7.86 -7.11
N TYR A 185 8.53 -8.31 -6.22
CA TYR A 185 7.39 -9.18 -6.51
C TYR A 185 6.07 -8.40 -6.42
N THR A 186 5.02 -8.93 -7.04
CA THR A 186 3.70 -8.32 -6.95
C THR A 186 3.30 -8.19 -5.49
N THR A 187 2.94 -6.99 -5.04
CA THR A 187 2.43 -6.71 -3.70
C THR A 187 1.05 -6.08 -3.78
N ASN A 188 0.22 -6.28 -2.75
CA ASN A 188 -1.11 -5.64 -2.59
C ASN A 188 -1.98 -5.54 -3.87
N PRO A 189 -2.41 -6.68 -4.47
CA PRO A 189 -2.30 -8.04 -3.95
C PRO A 189 -1.08 -8.80 -4.46
N ARG A 190 -0.61 -9.78 -3.67
CA ARG A 190 0.43 -10.72 -4.08
C ARG A 190 -0.16 -11.81 -4.97
N TYR A 191 0.34 -11.96 -6.19
CA TYR A 191 -0.14 -12.94 -7.17
C TYR A 191 0.77 -14.17 -7.24
N PHE A 192 0.16 -15.35 -7.23
CA PHE A 192 0.86 -16.62 -7.35
C PHE A 192 0.21 -17.49 -8.43
N TYR A 193 1.00 -18.21 -9.22
CA TYR A 193 0.48 -19.31 -10.01
C TYR A 193 0.47 -20.58 -9.16
N ASN A 194 -0.70 -21.19 -8.99
CA ASN A 194 -0.86 -22.47 -8.29
C ASN A 194 -0.83 -23.62 -9.29
N PHE A 195 0.24 -24.43 -9.26
CA PHE A 195 0.39 -25.56 -10.18
C PHE A 195 -0.59 -26.70 -9.90
N GLY A 196 -1.07 -26.83 -8.66
CA GLY A 196 -2.07 -27.83 -8.28
C GLY A 196 -3.45 -27.57 -8.90
N THR A 197 -3.81 -26.30 -9.09
CA THR A 197 -5.10 -25.89 -9.69
C THR A 197 -4.98 -25.31 -11.10
N SER A 198 -3.76 -25.06 -11.58
CA SER A 198 -3.48 -24.35 -12.83
C SER A 198 -4.12 -22.96 -12.91
N GLN A 199 -4.18 -22.24 -11.78
CA GLN A 199 -4.82 -20.93 -11.67
C GLN A 199 -3.88 -19.90 -11.05
N VAL A 200 -4.08 -18.63 -11.42
CA VAL A 200 -3.51 -17.50 -10.68
C VAL A 200 -4.39 -17.23 -9.46
N ILE A 201 -3.78 -17.14 -8.28
CA ILE A 201 -4.42 -16.84 -7.01
C ILE A 201 -3.78 -15.61 -6.37
N THR A 202 -4.48 -14.98 -5.43
CA THR A 202 -3.94 -13.93 -4.57
C THR A 202 -3.71 -14.45 -3.16
N MET A 203 -2.67 -13.95 -2.48
CA MET A 203 -2.40 -14.27 -1.07
C MET A 203 -2.14 -13.00 -0.23
N PRO A 204 -2.81 -12.81 0.92
CA PRO A 204 -3.95 -13.60 1.41
C PRO A 204 -5.07 -13.65 0.36
N ALA A 205 -5.78 -14.78 0.32
CA ALA A 205 -6.94 -14.89 -0.56
C ALA A 205 -7.87 -13.73 -0.24
N SER A 206 -8.29 -12.98 -1.26
CA SER A 206 -9.33 -11.97 -1.08
C SER A 206 -10.49 -12.66 -0.37
N SER A 207 -10.82 -12.23 0.85
CA SER A 207 -11.91 -12.81 1.63
C SER A 207 -13.09 -13.00 0.69
N PRO A 208 -13.63 -14.22 0.53
CA PRO A 208 -14.71 -14.44 -0.42
C PRO A 208 -15.81 -13.46 -0.05
N SER A 209 -16.03 -12.48 -0.92
CA SER A 209 -17.21 -11.64 -0.84
C SER A 209 -18.38 -12.60 -0.69
N PRO A 210 -19.23 -12.46 0.34
CA PRO A 210 -20.22 -13.46 0.69
C PRO A 210 -20.95 -13.92 -0.57
N SER A 211 -20.87 -15.24 -0.83
CA SER A 211 -21.45 -15.87 -2.01
C SER A 211 -22.87 -15.33 -2.21
N PRO A 212 -23.23 -14.85 -3.42
CA PRO A 212 -24.55 -14.28 -3.63
C PRO A 212 -25.59 -15.37 -3.40
N THR A 213 -26.27 -15.30 -2.25
CA THR A 213 -27.61 -15.86 -2.09
C THR A 213 -28.41 -15.44 -3.32
N PRO A 214 -29.15 -16.35 -3.99
CA PRO A 214 -29.88 -16.05 -5.21
C PRO A 214 -30.62 -14.72 -5.03
N SER A 215 -30.20 -13.74 -5.83
CA SER A 215 -30.62 -12.35 -5.70
C SER A 215 -32.14 -12.29 -5.78
N PRO A 216 -32.88 -11.93 -4.70
CA PRO A 216 -34.06 -11.13 -4.94
C PRO A 216 -33.59 -9.88 -5.68
N THR A 217 -34.39 -9.42 -6.64
CA THR A 217 -34.21 -8.18 -7.40
C THR A 217 -33.45 -7.13 -6.59
N PRO A 218 -32.34 -6.56 -7.10
CA PRO A 218 -31.48 -5.68 -6.32
C PRO A 218 -32.31 -4.51 -5.80
N ILE A 219 -32.54 -4.49 -4.50
CA ILE A 219 -32.88 -3.27 -3.79
C ILE A 219 -31.56 -2.49 -3.75
N PRO A 220 -31.51 -1.23 -4.21
CA PRO A 220 -30.33 -0.40 -4.04
C PRO A 220 -29.93 -0.42 -2.56
N ILE A 221 -28.75 -0.96 -2.26
CA ILE A 221 -28.17 -0.77 -0.92
C ILE A 221 -27.75 0.69 -0.90
N ALA A 222 -28.57 1.51 -0.25
CA ALA A 222 -28.27 2.91 -0.04
C ALA A 222 -26.94 3.00 0.72
N ALA A 223 -26.02 3.84 0.22
CA ALA A 223 -24.89 4.26 1.03
C ALA A 223 -25.42 4.76 2.37
N THR A 224 -24.89 4.23 3.47
CA THR A 224 -25.27 4.69 4.80
C THR A 224 -24.67 6.09 4.99
N THR A 225 -25.48 7.12 4.76
CA THR A 225 -25.12 8.48 5.08
C THR A 225 -25.35 8.72 6.56
N THR A 226 -24.34 9.23 7.25
CA THR A 226 -24.45 9.59 8.67
C THR A 226 -24.25 11.10 8.80
N THR A 227 -25.15 11.76 9.52
CA THR A 227 -24.98 13.16 9.89
C THR A 227 -23.84 13.28 10.90
N LEU A 228 -22.87 14.15 10.61
CA LEU A 228 -21.74 14.39 11.51
C LEU A 228 -22.22 14.97 12.84
N SER A 229 -21.60 14.53 13.94
CA SER A 229 -21.87 15.07 15.27
C SER A 229 -21.01 16.31 15.56
N ARG A 230 -21.25 16.95 16.71
CA ARG A 230 -20.67 18.22 17.20
C ARG A 230 -19.25 18.48 16.68
N ALA A 231 -19.02 19.67 16.12
CA ALA A 231 -17.73 20.09 15.56
C ALA A 231 -16.58 19.85 16.54
N TYR A 232 -15.54 19.14 16.09
CA TYR A 232 -14.23 19.25 16.70
C TYR A 232 -13.68 20.60 16.24
N PRO A 233 -13.39 21.54 17.17
CA PRO A 233 -12.78 22.79 16.77
C PRO A 233 -11.41 22.47 16.17
N ASN A 234 -11.22 22.91 14.93
CA ASN A 234 -10.02 22.96 14.09
C ASN A 234 -9.07 21.77 14.21
N ALA A 235 -8.91 21.02 13.10
CA ALA A 235 -7.63 20.34 12.85
C ALA A 235 -6.55 21.44 12.89
N GLY A 236 -5.77 21.49 13.96
CA GLY A 236 -4.85 22.60 14.26
C GLY A 236 -5.05 23.33 15.60
N THR A 237 -6.13 23.08 16.37
CA THR A 237 -6.19 23.55 17.77
C THR A 237 -5.87 22.42 18.76
N PRO A 238 -4.93 22.63 19.71
CA PRO A 238 -4.43 21.59 20.59
C PRO A 238 -5.44 21.26 21.70
N ASN A 239 -6.45 20.45 21.41
CA ASN A 239 -7.25 19.81 22.44
C ASN A 239 -6.62 18.46 22.78
N VAL A 240 -5.78 18.47 23.83
CA VAL A 240 -5.25 17.36 24.62
C VAL A 240 -5.42 15.97 23.97
N LEU A 241 -4.70 15.76 22.87
CA LEU A 241 -4.55 14.44 22.27
C LEU A 241 -3.56 13.65 23.14
N PRO A 242 -3.76 12.33 23.33
CA PRO A 242 -2.82 11.51 24.07
C PRO A 242 -1.42 11.66 23.47
N THR A 243 -0.43 11.90 24.32
CA THR A 243 0.96 12.10 23.94
C THR A 243 1.48 10.86 23.21
N PHE A 244 1.42 10.83 21.87
CA PHE A 244 2.28 9.94 21.12
C PHE A 244 3.69 10.50 21.22
N LYS A 245 4.62 9.64 21.62
CA LYS A 245 6.03 9.97 21.47
C LYS A 245 6.31 9.94 19.95
N PRO A 246 6.89 11.00 19.37
CA PRO A 246 7.32 10.93 17.97
C PRO A 246 8.21 9.71 17.78
N GLN A 247 7.75 8.75 16.97
CA GLN A 247 8.66 7.80 16.34
C GLN A 247 9.42 8.57 15.27
N LEU A 248 10.56 9.14 15.68
CA LEU A 248 11.49 9.88 14.83
C LEU A 248 12.16 9.01 13.73
N ASP A 249 11.74 7.76 13.54
CA ASP A 249 12.34 6.80 12.61
C ASP A 249 11.52 6.48 11.36
N GLN A 250 10.41 7.19 11.10
CA GLN A 250 9.56 6.99 9.90
C GLN A 250 9.41 8.26 9.03
N TYR A 251 10.53 8.92 8.74
CA TYR A 251 10.59 9.89 7.66
C TYR A 251 10.52 9.19 6.30
N GLY A 252 10.28 9.95 5.23
CA GLY A 252 10.36 9.48 3.87
C GLY A 252 11.71 8.81 3.57
N TYR A 253 11.67 7.67 2.88
CA TYR A 253 12.82 6.78 2.70
C TYR A 253 13.87 7.25 1.68
N GLY A 254 13.57 8.29 0.90
CA GLY A 254 14.45 8.76 -0.18
C GLY A 254 14.52 7.81 -1.39
N ILE A 255 13.59 6.85 -1.48
CA ILE A 255 13.50 5.87 -2.58
C ILE A 255 12.12 5.93 -3.24
N THR A 256 11.98 5.48 -4.48
CA THR A 256 10.67 5.36 -5.10
C THR A 256 9.81 4.31 -4.37
N ILE A 257 8.58 4.67 -4.00
CA ILE A 257 7.59 3.78 -3.39
C ILE A 257 6.34 3.84 -4.27
N ASP A 258 5.93 2.73 -4.87
CA ASP A 258 4.75 2.63 -5.74
C ASP A 258 4.62 3.73 -6.80
N GLY A 259 5.76 4.12 -7.39
CA GLY A 259 5.84 5.17 -8.41
C GLY A 259 5.96 6.59 -7.85
N TYR A 260 5.79 6.79 -6.54
CA TYR A 260 6.06 8.06 -5.87
C TYR A 260 7.56 8.19 -5.62
N THR A 261 8.21 9.10 -6.34
CA THR A 261 9.63 9.40 -6.17
C THR A 261 9.75 10.73 -5.44
N PRO A 262 10.52 10.81 -4.35
CA PRO A 262 10.72 12.07 -3.65
C PRO A 262 11.48 13.04 -4.55
N ALA A 263 11.17 14.33 -4.42
CA ALA A 263 11.83 15.37 -5.20
C ALA A 263 12.07 16.64 -4.35
N PRO A 264 13.10 17.43 -4.68
CA PRO A 264 13.30 18.73 -4.06
C PRO A 264 12.26 19.73 -4.58
N ASN A 265 11.78 20.62 -3.70
CA ASN A 265 10.81 21.66 -4.04
C ASN A 265 9.57 21.11 -4.77
N ILE A 266 8.94 20.05 -4.24
CA ILE A 266 7.61 19.70 -4.68
C ILE A 266 6.71 20.91 -4.42
N SER A 267 6.31 21.54 -5.51
CA SER A 267 5.30 22.58 -5.60
C SER A 267 4.96 22.70 -7.07
N TYR A 268 4.13 21.78 -7.56
CA TYR A 268 3.76 21.71 -8.97
C TYR A 268 2.68 22.73 -9.37
N GLY A 269 2.45 23.74 -8.54
CA GLY A 269 1.38 24.75 -8.70
C GLY A 269 -0.02 24.22 -8.36
N PHE A 270 -0.13 22.95 -7.97
CA PHE A 270 -1.35 22.32 -7.48
C PHE A 270 -1.01 21.63 -6.16
N HIS A 271 -1.61 22.15 -5.08
CA HIS A 271 -1.45 21.62 -3.73
C HIS A 271 -2.85 21.43 -3.15
N ARG A 272 -3.09 20.28 -2.50
CA ARG A 272 -4.33 20.01 -1.80
C ARG A 272 -4.08 19.58 -0.35
N ASN A 273 -4.73 20.26 0.58
CA ASN A 273 -4.84 19.85 1.97
C ASN A 273 -6.04 18.92 2.15
N VAL A 274 -5.76 17.69 2.58
CA VAL A 274 -6.78 16.72 2.99
C VAL A 274 -6.59 16.36 4.45
N VAL A 275 -7.66 15.97 5.14
CA VAL A 275 -7.56 15.45 6.51
C VAL A 275 -7.65 13.93 6.47
N VAL A 276 -6.72 13.26 7.15
CA VAL A 276 -6.82 11.83 7.45
C VAL A 276 -6.87 11.67 8.96
N ALA A 277 -8.05 11.33 9.46
CA ALA A 277 -8.30 11.14 10.89
C ALA A 277 -8.42 9.66 11.23
N ILE A 278 -7.55 9.16 12.09
CA ILE A 278 -7.61 7.78 12.60
C ILE A 278 -8.27 7.78 13.97
N ILE A 279 -9.39 7.08 14.12
CA ILE A 279 -10.18 7.04 15.36
C ILE A 279 -10.27 5.60 15.83
N LYS A 280 -9.82 5.33 17.05
CA LYS A 280 -9.94 4.01 17.68
C LYS A 280 -10.83 4.08 18.90
N ASP A 281 -11.90 3.28 18.89
CA ASP A 281 -12.87 3.21 19.99
C ASP A 281 -13.36 4.61 20.44
N GLY A 282 -13.66 5.48 19.47
CA GLY A 282 -14.09 6.86 19.70
C GLY A 282 -12.99 7.86 20.07
N THR A 283 -11.72 7.44 20.13
CA THR A 283 -10.56 8.30 20.43
C THR A 283 -9.79 8.63 19.17
N LEU A 284 -9.64 9.92 18.86
CA LEU A 284 -8.78 10.39 17.77
C LEU A 284 -7.31 10.09 18.12
N LEU A 285 -6.64 9.38 17.23
CA LEU A 285 -5.21 9.10 17.32
C LEU A 285 -4.42 10.21 16.62
N GLN A 286 -3.18 10.41 17.08
CA GLN A 286 -2.27 11.38 16.50
C GLN A 286 -1.59 10.77 15.28
N ASN A 287 -1.56 11.53 14.18
CA ASN A 287 -0.77 11.14 13.02
C ASN A 287 0.73 11.32 13.29
N PRO A 288 1.59 10.56 12.61
CA PRO A 288 3.04 10.77 12.66
C PRO A 288 3.41 12.12 12.01
N VAL A 289 4.43 12.77 12.54
CA VAL A 289 4.96 14.00 11.92
C VAL A 289 6.02 13.67 10.88
N GLY A 290 5.99 14.37 9.74
CA GLY A 290 7.06 14.31 8.74
C GLY A 290 7.02 13.08 7.83
N VAL A 291 5.91 12.33 7.80
CA VAL A 291 5.77 11.26 6.82
C VAL A 291 5.82 11.84 5.41
N GLY A 292 6.54 11.14 4.53
CA GLY A 292 6.75 11.61 3.17
C GLY A 292 7.79 12.74 3.04
N LEU A 293 8.46 13.14 4.12
CA LEU A 293 9.58 14.10 4.05
C LEU A 293 10.91 13.36 4.18
N VAL A 294 11.87 13.61 3.30
CA VAL A 294 13.20 12.98 3.32
C VAL A 294 14.16 13.84 4.15
N ASN A 295 14.82 13.22 5.14
CA ASN A 295 15.78 13.88 6.06
C ASN A 295 15.32 15.22 6.66
N PRO A 296 14.09 15.35 7.16
CA PRO A 296 13.60 16.67 7.46
C PRO A 296 14.16 17.23 8.77
N THR A 297 14.25 18.55 8.85
CA THR A 297 14.61 19.24 10.08
C THR A 297 13.37 19.53 10.90
N VAL A 298 13.34 18.98 12.12
CA VAL A 298 12.30 19.32 13.09
C VAL A 298 12.65 20.67 13.72
N THR A 299 11.89 21.70 13.37
CA THR A 299 12.02 23.01 14.02
C THR A 299 11.02 23.08 15.17
N PRO A 300 11.45 23.17 16.43
CA PRO A 300 10.54 23.45 17.53
C PRO A 300 9.90 24.83 17.27
N CYS A 301 8.60 24.90 17.01
CA CYS A 301 7.94 26.19 16.96
C CYS A 301 8.04 26.86 18.34
N ALA A 302 8.39 28.14 18.37
CA ALA A 302 8.31 28.94 19.59
C ALA A 302 6.86 28.88 20.08
N ALA A 303 6.65 28.59 21.36
CA ALA A 303 5.33 28.44 21.97
C ALA A 303 4.50 29.75 21.85
N GLY A 304 3.87 29.94 20.70
CA GLY A 304 2.81 30.91 20.50
C GLY A 304 1.51 30.35 21.08
N PRO A 305 0.54 31.19 21.46
CA PRO A 305 -0.75 30.72 21.92
C PRO A 305 -1.43 29.88 20.82
N GLY A 306 -1.46 28.56 21.00
CA GLY A 306 -2.08 27.60 20.08
C GLY A 306 -1.10 26.77 19.21
N MET A 307 0.19 27.12 19.17
CA MET A 307 1.20 26.44 18.34
C MET A 307 2.22 25.69 19.21
N ASN A 308 1.83 24.51 19.70
CA ASN A 308 2.74 23.57 20.37
C ASN A 308 3.13 22.40 19.45
N ASN A 309 2.85 22.52 18.15
CA ASN A 309 3.12 21.48 17.18
C ASN A 309 4.51 21.71 16.59
N PRO A 310 5.48 20.79 16.73
CA PRO A 310 6.72 20.89 15.97
C PRO A 310 6.38 20.88 14.48
N TYR A 311 6.83 21.91 13.77
CA TYR A 311 6.73 21.95 12.32
C TYR A 311 8.01 21.38 11.72
N VAL A 312 7.85 20.54 10.71
CA VAL A 312 8.95 19.84 10.08
C VAL A 312 9.11 20.39 8.67
N THR A 313 10.26 21.01 8.39
CA THR A 313 10.54 21.58 7.06
C THR A 313 11.13 20.51 6.13
N ASN A 314 10.82 20.63 4.85
CA ASN A 314 11.34 19.78 3.79
C ASN A 314 12.68 20.33 3.27
N ASP A 315 13.74 20.26 4.07
CA ASP A 315 15.00 20.92 3.70
C ASP A 315 15.70 20.26 2.48
N ASP A 316 15.36 19.00 2.15
CA ASP A 316 15.96 18.26 1.03
C ASP A 316 14.93 17.82 -0.03
N GLU A 317 14.06 16.85 0.29
CA GLU A 317 13.09 16.27 -0.67
C GLU A 317 11.80 15.82 0.04
N ALA A 318 10.71 15.71 -0.72
CA ALA A 318 9.45 15.16 -0.23
C ALA A 318 8.71 14.37 -1.32
N TYR A 319 7.88 13.42 -0.89
CA TYR A 319 6.93 12.69 -1.74
C TYR A 319 5.69 13.54 -1.99
N GLN A 320 4.98 13.26 -3.08
CA GLN A 320 3.73 13.96 -3.45
C GLN A 320 2.61 13.77 -2.41
N ILE A 321 2.76 12.83 -1.48
CA ILE A 321 1.90 12.64 -0.31
C ILE A 321 2.79 12.83 0.92
N HIS A 322 2.59 13.89 1.70
CA HIS A 322 3.38 14.13 2.91
C HIS A 322 2.63 14.97 3.95
N GLU A 323 3.12 14.98 5.19
CA GLU A 323 2.57 15.78 6.30
C GLU A 323 3.72 16.49 7.04
N HIS A 324 3.49 17.73 7.48
CA HIS A 324 4.51 18.58 8.13
C HIS A 324 4.40 18.64 9.67
N ASP A 325 3.28 18.24 10.24
CA ASP A 325 2.99 18.40 11.67
C ASP A 325 2.08 17.25 12.21
N TYR A 326 1.50 17.40 13.41
CA TYR A 326 0.54 16.43 13.98
C TYR A 326 -0.96 16.72 13.72
N SER A 327 -1.30 17.63 12.83
CA SER A 327 -2.69 18.10 12.64
C SER A 327 -3.59 17.04 12.01
N GLY A 328 -2.99 16.06 11.34
CA GLY A 328 -3.64 15.11 10.45
C GLY A 328 -3.97 15.69 9.08
N ILE A 329 -3.37 16.83 8.74
CA ILE A 329 -3.49 17.45 7.42
C ILE A 329 -2.35 16.96 6.55
N TRP A 330 -2.71 16.28 5.48
CA TRP A 330 -1.79 15.76 4.48
C TRP A 330 -1.81 16.65 3.25
N MET A 331 -0.62 16.97 2.77
CA MET A 331 -0.38 17.62 1.51
C MET A 331 -0.40 16.58 0.39
N LEU A 332 -1.27 16.79 -0.59
CA LEU A 332 -1.31 16.06 -1.85
C LEU A 332 -0.86 16.99 -2.98
N GLU A 333 0.25 16.66 -3.61
CA GLU A 333 0.92 17.46 -4.63
C GLU A 333 0.91 16.78 -6.01
N PRO A 334 -0.23 16.81 -6.71
CA PRO A 334 -0.32 16.20 -8.03
C PRO A 334 0.51 16.97 -9.07
N HIS A 335 1.15 16.23 -9.97
CA HIS A 335 1.79 16.76 -11.17
C HIS A 335 0.76 17.25 -12.21
N SER A 336 -0.50 16.80 -12.10
CA SER A 336 -1.58 17.19 -13.00
C SER A 336 -2.94 17.25 -12.29
N THR A 337 -3.87 18.04 -12.80
CA THR A 337 -5.23 18.15 -12.24
C THR A 337 -6.03 16.84 -12.26
N THR A 338 -5.58 15.85 -13.03
CA THR A 338 -6.22 14.52 -13.15
C THR A 338 -5.54 13.45 -12.30
N GLU A 339 -4.40 13.75 -11.67
CA GLU A 339 -3.71 12.79 -10.82
C GLU A 339 -4.46 12.57 -9.51
N THR A 340 -4.65 11.29 -9.19
CA THR A 340 -5.35 10.83 -8.00
C THR A 340 -4.39 10.12 -7.06
N PHE A 341 -4.70 10.20 -5.77
CA PHE A 341 -3.92 9.55 -4.73
C PHE A 341 -4.79 8.53 -4.02
N LYS A 342 -4.21 7.39 -3.67
CA LYS A 342 -4.88 6.36 -2.88
C LYS A 342 -4.52 6.47 -1.41
N LEU A 343 -5.42 6.04 -0.54
CA LEU A 343 -5.15 5.88 0.88
C LEU A 343 -4.03 4.86 1.09
N GLY A 344 -4.01 3.76 0.34
CA GLY A 344 -2.93 2.77 0.38
C GLY A 344 -1.55 3.40 0.24
N SER A 345 -1.36 4.23 -0.79
CA SER A 345 -0.10 4.91 -1.08
C SER A 345 0.40 5.82 0.04
N LEU A 346 -0.50 6.43 0.81
CA LEU A 346 -0.13 7.15 2.03
C LEU A 346 0.49 6.21 3.06
N PHE A 347 -0.14 5.06 3.30
CA PHE A 347 0.36 4.06 4.25
C PHE A 347 1.65 3.38 3.75
N ASP A 348 1.85 3.26 2.44
CA ASP A 348 3.10 2.79 1.84
C ASP A 348 4.25 3.78 2.09
N ILE A 349 4.00 5.07 1.86
CA ILE A 349 4.96 6.16 2.15
C ILE A 349 5.23 6.29 3.65
N TRP A 350 4.24 5.97 4.49
CA TRP A 350 4.37 5.82 5.95
C TRP A 350 5.13 4.53 6.34
N GLY A 351 5.90 3.93 5.43
CA GLY A 351 6.71 2.76 5.75
C GLY A 351 5.94 1.47 5.69
N ASN A 352 5.15 1.33 4.62
CA ASN A 352 4.42 0.11 4.27
C ASN A 352 3.59 -0.40 5.44
N GLN A 353 2.85 0.54 6.05
CA GLN A 353 1.91 0.27 7.13
C GLN A 353 0.69 -0.48 6.58
N PRO A 354 0.16 -1.48 7.29
CA PRO A 354 -1.02 -2.18 6.82
C PRO A 354 -2.26 -1.27 6.84
N ILE A 355 -3.08 -1.35 5.80
CA ILE A 355 -4.40 -0.72 5.75
C ILE A 355 -5.39 -1.66 5.07
N ASP A 356 -6.26 -2.27 5.87
CA ASP A 356 -7.31 -3.17 5.41
C ASP A 356 -8.55 -3.07 6.33
N ARG A 357 -9.48 -4.02 6.22
CA ARG A 357 -10.74 -4.00 7.01
C ARG A 357 -10.57 -4.39 8.48
N THR A 358 -9.36 -4.72 8.91
CA THR A 358 -8.98 -5.22 10.22
C THR A 358 -7.71 -4.58 10.79
N HIS A 359 -6.92 -3.89 9.96
CA HIS A 359 -5.64 -3.27 10.32
C HIS A 359 -5.52 -1.83 9.80
N VAL A 360 -4.94 -0.96 10.63
CA VAL A 360 -4.54 0.41 10.28
C VAL A 360 -3.22 0.69 11.00
N ALA A 361 -2.10 0.68 10.29
CA ALA A 361 -0.77 0.71 10.88
C ALA A 361 -0.62 -0.32 12.01
N ASN A 362 -0.20 0.08 13.20
CA ASN A 362 -0.08 -0.81 14.36
C ASN A 362 -1.42 -1.08 15.09
N GLN A 363 -2.55 -0.59 14.58
CA GLN A 363 -3.87 -0.76 15.18
C GLN A 363 -4.64 -1.91 14.55
N THR A 364 -5.26 -2.72 15.40
CA THR A 364 -6.19 -3.80 15.01
C THR A 364 -7.61 -3.50 15.47
N GLY A 365 -8.59 -3.97 14.70
CA GLY A 365 -10.02 -3.85 14.98
C GLY A 365 -10.83 -3.73 13.68
N ASN A 366 -12.16 -3.84 13.74
CA ASN A 366 -12.99 -3.65 12.53
C ASN A 366 -12.79 -2.23 11.99
N VAL A 367 -12.45 -2.10 10.71
CA VAL A 367 -12.13 -0.81 10.07
C VAL A 367 -13.24 -0.35 9.12
N ARG A 368 -13.67 0.89 9.32
CA ARG A 368 -14.60 1.61 8.43
C ARG A 368 -13.96 2.88 7.93
N ILE A 369 -14.21 3.20 6.66
CA ILE A 369 -13.68 4.39 5.99
C ILE A 369 -14.86 5.27 5.64
N PHE A 370 -14.78 6.54 6.00
CA PHE A 370 -15.76 7.54 5.61
C PHE A 370 -15.07 8.71 4.95
N SER A 371 -15.76 9.35 4.01
CA SER A 371 -15.31 10.62 3.47
C SER A 371 -16.41 11.66 3.37
N TYR A 372 -16.01 12.93 3.44
CA TYR A 372 -16.87 14.07 3.18
C TYR A 372 -16.06 15.31 2.81
N ASP A 373 -16.74 16.25 2.15
CA ASP A 373 -16.23 17.58 1.87
C ASP A 373 -16.51 18.51 3.08
N SER A 374 -15.46 18.95 3.78
CA SER A 374 -15.58 19.90 4.90
C SER A 374 -16.06 21.28 4.47
N ASN A 375 -15.93 21.62 3.20
CA ASN A 375 -16.36 22.91 2.65
C ASN A 375 -17.81 22.89 2.16
N ALA A 376 -18.46 21.73 2.13
CA ALA A 376 -19.87 21.62 1.79
C ALA A 376 -20.74 22.35 2.82
N ALA A 377 -21.77 23.06 2.37
CA ALA A 377 -22.70 23.77 3.26
C ALA A 377 -23.40 22.85 4.27
N ASN A 378 -23.59 21.58 3.91
CA ASN A 378 -24.10 20.52 4.76
C ASN A 378 -23.23 19.26 4.55
N PRO A 379 -22.12 19.12 5.28
CA PRO A 379 -21.21 18.00 5.09
C PRO A 379 -21.88 16.68 5.50
N VAL A 380 -21.81 15.69 4.62
CA VAL A 380 -22.39 14.35 4.82
C VAL A 380 -21.30 13.32 4.63
N ALA A 381 -21.02 12.57 5.71
CA ALA A 381 -20.11 11.43 5.64
C ALA A 381 -20.73 10.29 4.85
N THR A 382 -19.99 9.83 3.84
CA THR A 382 -20.32 8.65 3.04
C THR A 382 -19.35 7.53 3.40
N GLU A 383 -19.88 6.37 3.79
CA GLU A 383 -19.06 5.20 4.03
C GLU A 383 -18.55 4.61 2.71
N TYR A 384 -17.24 4.44 2.61
CA TYR A 384 -16.61 3.70 1.53
C TYR A 384 -16.62 2.20 1.88
N MET A 385 -17.23 1.39 1.02
CA MET A 385 -17.43 -0.06 1.23
C MET A 385 -16.36 -0.93 0.55
N GLY A 386 -15.47 -0.35 -0.25
CA GLY A 386 -14.43 -1.08 -0.99
C GLY A 386 -13.23 -1.50 -0.12
N ASN A 387 -12.14 -1.91 -0.76
CA ASN A 387 -10.88 -2.18 -0.07
C ASN A 387 -10.28 -0.84 0.42
N PRO A 388 -10.04 -0.63 1.74
CA PRO A 388 -9.48 0.63 2.26
C PRO A 388 -8.23 1.10 1.52
N TYR A 389 -7.35 0.18 1.12
CA TYR A 389 -6.15 0.49 0.34
C TYR A 389 -6.47 1.19 -1.00
N ASP A 390 -7.59 0.82 -1.64
CA ASP A 390 -8.04 1.37 -2.93
C ASP A 390 -8.91 2.63 -2.81
N PHE A 391 -9.12 3.15 -1.59
CA PHE A 391 -9.83 4.41 -1.41
C PHE A 391 -9.06 5.54 -2.12
N VAL A 392 -9.75 6.29 -2.97
CA VAL A 392 -9.17 7.41 -3.72
C VAL A 392 -9.59 8.71 -3.04
N PHE A 393 -8.62 9.55 -2.70
CA PHE A 393 -8.88 10.88 -2.14
C PHE A 393 -9.66 11.75 -3.13
N GLY A 394 -10.49 12.64 -2.57
CA GLY A 394 -11.18 13.67 -3.31
C GLY A 394 -10.23 14.62 -4.03
N SER A 395 -10.76 15.29 -5.05
CA SER A 395 -9.99 16.17 -5.95
C SER A 395 -9.92 17.63 -5.47
N PHE A 396 -10.35 17.93 -4.24
CA PHE A 396 -10.51 19.29 -3.72
C PHE A 396 -9.88 19.46 -2.33
N ASN A 397 -9.54 20.71 -1.98
CA ASN A 397 -9.17 21.10 -0.63
C ASN A 397 -10.35 20.89 0.32
N GLY A 398 -10.10 20.38 1.53
CA GLY A 398 -11.19 20.11 2.48
C GLY A 398 -11.77 18.70 2.39
N ASP A 399 -11.19 17.80 1.60
CA ASP A 399 -11.58 16.40 1.68
C ASP A 399 -11.13 15.81 3.02
N VAL A 400 -12.08 15.21 3.73
CA VAL A 400 -11.85 14.60 5.03
C VAL A 400 -12.08 13.10 4.90
N THR A 401 -11.07 12.32 5.24
CA THR A 401 -11.14 10.87 5.36
C THR A 401 -11.07 10.47 6.83
N ILE A 402 -12.09 9.76 7.31
CA ILE A 402 -12.12 9.18 8.66
C ILE A 402 -11.92 7.67 8.56
N ILE A 403 -10.94 7.18 9.33
CA ILE A 403 -10.66 5.77 9.51
C ILE A 403 -11.08 5.38 10.92
N GLU A 404 -12.20 4.69 11.06
CA GLU A 404 -12.74 4.27 12.35
C GLU A 404 -12.39 2.81 12.65
N ILE A 405 -11.86 2.54 13.83
CA ILE A 405 -11.33 1.24 14.26
C ILE A 405 -12.03 0.79 15.54
N GLY A 406 -12.57 -0.43 15.54
CA GLY A 406 -13.12 -1.06 16.73
C GLY A 406 -14.56 -0.64 17.01
N THR A 407 -14.80 -0.03 18.16
CA THR A 407 -16.13 0.39 18.60
C THR A 407 -16.54 1.69 17.93
N PHE A 408 -17.65 1.65 17.20
CA PHE A 408 -18.10 2.79 16.40
C PHE A 408 -18.79 3.86 17.26
N ALA A 409 -18.39 5.11 17.05
CA ALA A 409 -18.90 6.30 17.72
C ALA A 409 -19.53 7.26 16.70
N PRO A 410 -20.28 8.28 17.15
CA PRO A 410 -20.71 9.35 16.24
C PRO A 410 -19.52 10.01 15.56
N LEU A 411 -19.58 10.15 14.24
CA LEU A 411 -18.46 10.70 13.48
C LEU A 411 -18.23 12.18 13.82
N PRO A 412 -16.96 12.60 13.99
CA PRO A 412 -16.60 13.99 14.18
C PRO A 412 -16.72 14.80 12.89
N HIS A 413 -17.04 16.09 13.04
CA HIS A 413 -16.87 17.08 11.99
C HIS A 413 -15.54 17.82 12.16
N PHE A 414 -14.68 17.72 11.17
CA PHE A 414 -13.41 18.40 11.04
C PHE A 414 -13.59 19.63 10.15
N VAL A 415 -13.04 20.75 10.59
CA VAL A 415 -12.96 21.98 9.80
C VAL A 415 -11.47 22.24 9.53
N ILE A 416 -11.12 22.35 8.25
CA ILE A 416 -9.79 22.79 7.83
C ILE A 416 -9.79 24.32 7.83
N ASP A 417 -8.83 24.95 8.51
CA ASP A 417 -8.65 26.39 8.41
C ASP A 417 -8.17 26.72 6.98
N PRO A 418 -8.88 27.57 6.23
CA PRO A 418 -8.46 27.95 4.88
C PRO A 418 -7.10 28.66 4.85
N ASN A 419 -6.58 29.14 6.00
CA ASN A 419 -5.26 29.75 6.11
C ASN A 419 -4.16 28.75 6.53
N TYR A 420 -4.43 27.45 6.54
CA TYR A 420 -3.48 26.45 7.02
C TYR A 420 -2.12 26.50 6.29
N GLU A 421 -2.08 26.90 5.03
CA GLU A 421 -0.84 27.08 4.25
C GLU A 421 0.09 28.19 4.79
N THR A 422 -0.36 29.02 5.73
CA THR A 422 0.43 30.14 6.29
C THR A 422 1.09 29.81 7.63
N PHE A 423 0.94 28.59 8.15
CA PHE A 423 1.60 28.17 9.38
C PHE A 423 3.07 27.81 9.11
N SER A 424 3.90 28.83 8.91
CA SER A 424 5.31 28.74 9.27
C SER A 424 5.43 29.01 10.77
N CYS A 425 6.35 28.32 11.47
CA CYS A 425 6.96 28.98 12.63
C CYS A 425 7.56 30.33 12.15
#